data_AF-A0A317I8A6-F1
#
_entry.id   AF-A0A317I8A6-F1
#
_cell.length_a   1.000
_cell.length_b   1.000
_cell.length_c   1.000
_cell.angle_alpha   90.00
_cell.angle_beta   90.00
_cell.angle_gamma   90.00
#
_symmetry.space_group_name_H-M   'P 1'
#
loop_
_entity.id
_entity.type
_entity.pdbx_description
1 polymer ?
#
loop_
_entity_poly.entity_id
_entity_poly.type
_entity_poly.pdbx_seq_one_letter_code
_entity_poly.pdbx_strand_id
1 'polypeptide(L)'
;MSAKLSVIFYIILCLEIGIFLTILPWWPQGMWGLSDWGNNYFLLYAARKTGMQGLQTVVASGWVRGAVTGVGLLNLGIAFWEIFNFKQTVRALQRQTESANAKTKNAAEPTVTNPLPDNERQNHEQDNSSL
;
A
#
# COMPACT_ATOMS: atom_id res chain seq x y z
N MET A 1 12.15 9.10 4.74
CA MET A 1 10.91 9.89 4.86
C MET A 1 9.78 9.44 3.93
N SER A 2 10.00 8.45 3.05
CA SER A 2 9.10 8.11 1.94
C SER A 2 7.87 7.27 2.30
N ALA A 3 7.94 6.41 3.32
CA ALA A 3 6.85 5.47 3.66
C ALA A 3 5.55 6.18 4.09
N LYS A 4 5.65 7.28 4.83
CA LYS A 4 4.49 8.09 5.25
C LYS A 4 3.78 8.71 4.04
N LEU A 5 4.57 9.18 3.07
CA LEU A 5 4.08 9.78 1.84
C LEU A 5 3.37 8.74 0.97
N SER A 6 3.93 7.53 0.80
CA SER A 6 3.21 6.45 0.08
C SER A 6 1.87 6.09 0.70
N VAL A 7 1.75 6.05 2.03
CA VAL A 7 0.48 5.77 2.71
C VAL A 7 -0.53 6.89 2.45
N ILE A 8 -0.10 8.15 2.55
CA ILE A 8 -0.96 9.30 2.26
C ILE A 8 -1.43 9.29 0.80
N PHE A 9 -0.53 9.02 -0.15
CA PHE A 9 -0.89 8.89 -1.56
C PHE A 9 -1.88 7.75 -1.81
N TYR A 10 -1.70 6.60 -1.16
CA TYR A 10 -2.62 5.49 -1.25
C TYR A 10 -4.02 5.88 -0.77
N ILE A 11 -4.13 6.54 0.39
CA ILE A 11 -5.40 7.03 0.94
C ILE A 11 -6.07 8.01 -0.03
N ILE A 12 -5.32 8.96 -0.60
CA ILE A 12 -5.86 9.93 -1.56
C ILE A 12 -6.37 9.23 -2.82
N LEU A 13 -5.62 8.29 -3.38
CA LEU A 13 -6.06 7.52 -4.55
C LEU A 13 -7.31 6.70 -4.24
N CYS A 14 -7.37 6.08 -3.06
CA CYS A 14 -8.50 5.28 -2.62
C CYS A 14 -9.77 6.15 -2.43
N LEU A 15 -9.62 7.36 -1.89
CA LEU A 15 -10.70 8.34 -1.81
C LEU A 15 -11.14 8.83 -3.19
N GLU A 16 -10.20 9.25 -4.04
CA GLU A 16 -10.50 9.78 -5.36
C GLU A 16 -11.23 8.74 -6.21
N ILE A 17 -10.61 7.56 -6.39
CA ILE A 17 -11.20 6.44 -7.14
C ILE A 17 -12.50 5.99 -6.50
N GLY A 18 -12.55 5.88 -5.17
CA GLY A 18 -13.77 5.49 -4.47
C GLY A 18 -14.92 6.47 -4.69
N ILE A 19 -14.69 7.78 -4.60
CA ILE A 19 -15.69 8.81 -4.89
C ILE A 19 -16.13 8.72 -6.34
N PHE A 20 -15.19 8.60 -7.28
CA PHE A 20 -15.51 8.44 -8.70
C PHE A 20 -16.40 7.22 -8.94
N LEU A 21 -16.06 6.05 -8.39
CA LEU A 21 -16.88 4.83 -8.52
C LEU A 21 -18.25 4.97 -7.86
N THR A 22 -18.34 5.72 -6.77
CA THR A 22 -19.60 5.93 -6.06
C THR A 22 -20.54 6.84 -6.85
N ILE A 23 -20.01 7.88 -7.52
CA ILE A 23 -20.81 8.91 -8.19
C ILE A 23 -21.05 8.62 -9.68
N LEU A 24 -20.07 8.06 -10.41
CA LEU A 24 -20.16 7.78 -11.86
C LEU A 24 -21.45 7.06 -12.30
N PRO A 25 -21.92 6.01 -11.59
CA PRO A 25 -23.13 5.28 -11.99
C PRO A 25 -24.42 6.10 -11.87
N TRP A 26 -24.38 7.16 -11.05
CA TRP A 26 -25.52 8.02 -10.72
C TRP A 26 -25.40 9.41 -11.37
N TRP A 27 -24.36 9.63 -12.17
CA TRP A 27 -24.08 10.93 -12.73
C TRP A 27 -25.19 11.35 -13.71
N PRO A 28 -25.83 12.51 -13.51
CA PRO A 28 -26.90 12.96 -14.40
C PRO A 28 -26.36 13.24 -15.81
N GLN A 29 -27.18 12.92 -16.81
CA GLN A 29 -26.93 13.19 -18.22
C GLN A 29 -26.42 14.63 -18.44
N GLY A 30 -25.24 14.79 -19.04
CA GLY A 30 -24.75 16.07 -19.54
C GLY A 30 -24.04 16.98 -18.54
N MET A 31 -23.90 16.59 -17.27
CA MET A 31 -23.31 17.48 -16.24
C MET A 31 -21.81 17.81 -16.48
N TRP A 32 -21.08 16.98 -17.23
CA TRP A 32 -19.66 17.19 -17.61
C TRP A 32 -19.33 16.74 -19.04
N GLY A 33 -20.32 16.73 -19.93
CA GLY A 33 -20.18 16.16 -21.28
C GLY A 33 -20.07 14.62 -21.33
N LEU A 34 -20.23 13.97 -20.18
CA LEU A 34 -20.34 12.51 -20.06
C LEU A 34 -21.78 12.08 -20.42
N SER A 35 -21.89 11.10 -21.33
CA SER A 35 -23.18 10.47 -21.67
C SER A 35 -23.63 9.53 -20.54
N ASP A 36 -24.89 9.12 -20.57
CA ASP A 36 -25.50 8.27 -19.54
C ASP A 36 -24.59 7.07 -19.32
N TRP A 37 -24.29 6.74 -18.05
CA TRP A 37 -23.40 5.64 -17.68
C TRP A 37 -23.64 4.37 -18.53
N GLY A 38 -24.91 4.03 -18.76
CA GLY A 38 -25.31 2.87 -19.55
C GLY A 38 -25.49 3.09 -21.07
N ASN A 39 -25.54 4.34 -21.52
CA ASN A 39 -25.84 4.72 -22.91
C ASN A 39 -24.67 5.53 -23.50
N ASN A 40 -23.54 4.84 -23.70
CA ASN A 40 -22.33 5.39 -24.29
C ASN A 40 -22.03 4.73 -25.65
N TYR A 41 -21.48 5.52 -26.59
CA TYR A 41 -21.06 5.05 -27.91
C TYR A 41 -20.02 3.92 -27.81
N PHE A 42 -19.19 3.94 -26.76
CA PHE A 42 -18.22 2.88 -26.46
C PHE A 42 -18.89 1.55 -26.09
N LEU A 43 -19.93 1.57 -25.26
CA LEU A 43 -20.71 0.36 -24.96
C LEU A 43 -21.46 -0.14 -26.19
N LEU A 44 -21.95 0.76 -27.05
CA LEU A 44 -22.62 0.37 -28.30
C LEU A 44 -21.65 -0.32 -29.25
N TYR A 45 -20.43 0.22 -29.36
CA TYR A 45 -19.35 -0.37 -30.15
C TYR A 45 -18.90 -1.71 -29.56
N ALA A 46 -18.72 -1.79 -28.24
CA ALA A 46 -18.37 -3.02 -27.54
C ALA A 46 -19.47 -4.09 -27.68
N ALA A 47 -20.74 -3.72 -27.53
CA ALA A 47 -21.89 -4.61 -27.73
C ALA A 47 -21.95 -5.16 -29.16
N ARG A 48 -21.70 -4.30 -30.17
CA ARG A 48 -21.60 -4.76 -31.57
C ARG A 48 -20.42 -5.70 -31.79
N LYS A 49 -19.26 -5.39 -31.22
CA LYS A 49 -18.04 -6.20 -31.37
C LYS A 49 -18.14 -7.55 -30.67
N THR A 50 -18.82 -7.60 -29.53
CA THR A 50 -19.02 -8.83 -28.72
C THR A 50 -20.29 -9.59 -29.07
N GLY A 51 -21.15 -9.05 -29.94
CA GLY A 51 -22.45 -9.64 -30.31
C GLY A 51 -23.52 -9.57 -29.21
N MET A 52 -23.18 -9.07 -28.02
CA MET A 52 -24.09 -8.99 -26.88
C MET A 52 -24.87 -7.67 -26.88
N GLN A 53 -26.02 -7.69 -27.55
CA GLN A 53 -26.95 -6.56 -27.63
C GLN A 53 -27.49 -6.13 -26.24
N GLY A 54 -27.51 -7.04 -25.26
CA GLY A 54 -27.95 -6.75 -23.88
C GLY A 54 -26.89 -6.15 -22.95
N LEU A 55 -25.64 -6.00 -23.40
CA LEU A 55 -24.54 -5.53 -22.54
C LEU A 55 -24.80 -4.11 -21.99
N GLN A 56 -25.39 -3.24 -22.82
CA GLN A 56 -25.83 -1.91 -22.40
C GLN A 56 -26.89 -1.98 -21.30
N THR A 57 -27.89 -2.83 -21.46
CA THR A 57 -28.97 -2.99 -20.47
C THR A 57 -28.44 -3.56 -19.15
N VAL A 58 -27.48 -4.48 -19.20
CA VAL A 58 -26.85 -5.05 -18.01
C VAL A 58 -26.02 -3.99 -17.28
N VAL A 59 -25.20 -3.21 -18.00
CA VAL A 59 -24.38 -2.15 -17.38
C VAL A 59 -25.25 -0.98 -16.89
N ALA A 60 -26.36 -0.68 -17.57
CA ALA A 60 -27.36 0.28 -17.15
C ALA A 60 -28.21 -0.20 -15.97
N SER A 61 -28.18 -1.51 -15.65
CA SER A 61 -29.02 -2.07 -14.59
C SER A 61 -28.64 -1.53 -13.21
N GLY A 62 -29.64 -1.39 -12.35
CA GLY A 62 -29.43 -0.97 -10.95
C GLY A 62 -28.50 -1.91 -10.18
N TRP A 63 -28.40 -3.18 -10.57
CA TRP A 63 -27.47 -4.16 -9.99
C TRP A 63 -26.01 -3.80 -10.26
N VAL A 64 -25.66 -3.50 -11.52
CA VAL A 64 -24.28 -3.11 -11.86
C VAL A 64 -23.94 -1.76 -11.26
N ARG A 65 -24.86 -0.79 -11.31
CA ARG A 65 -24.68 0.51 -10.65
C ARG A 65 -24.44 0.33 -9.15
N GLY A 66 -25.25 -0.48 -8.48
CA GLY A 66 -25.10 -0.80 -7.06
C GLY A 66 -23.79 -1.52 -6.74
N ALA A 67 -23.36 -2.46 -7.58
CA ALA A 67 -22.09 -3.16 -7.41
C ALA A 67 -20.89 -2.19 -7.53
N VAL A 68 -20.89 -1.32 -8.55
CA VAL A 68 -19.83 -0.32 -8.77
C VAL A 68 -19.80 0.67 -7.61
N THR A 69 -20.96 1.16 -7.16
CA THR A 69 -21.08 2.03 -5.98
C THR A 69 -20.62 1.32 -4.70
N GLY A 70 -20.97 0.04 -4.52
CA GLY A 70 -20.54 -0.76 -3.37
C GLY A 70 -19.02 -0.90 -3.29
N VAL A 71 -18.36 -1.12 -4.43
CA VAL A 71 -16.88 -1.13 -4.52
C VAL A 71 -16.29 0.25 -4.22
N GLY A 72 -16.95 1.33 -4.65
CA GLY A 72 -16.58 2.71 -4.31
C GLY A 72 -16.65 2.97 -2.81
N LEU A 73 -17.77 2.61 -2.18
CA LEU A 73 -17.97 2.72 -0.73
C LEU A 73 -16.98 1.88 0.07
N LEU A 74 -16.64 0.67 -0.40
CA LEU A 74 -15.62 -0.15 0.23
C LEU A 74 -14.24 0.54 0.22
N ASN A 75 -13.84 1.14 -0.91
CA ASN A 75 -12.62 1.93 -1.00
C ASN A 75 -12.64 3.11 -0.03
N LEU A 76 -13.74 3.86 0.01
CA LEU A 76 -13.90 4.94 1.00
C LEU A 76 -13.76 4.43 2.42
N GLY A 77 -14.39 3.31 2.75
CA GLY A 77 -14.31 2.69 4.07
C GLY A 77 -12.86 2.35 4.47
N ILE A 78 -12.08 1.76 3.56
CA ILE A 78 -10.66 1.45 3.78
C ILE A 78 -9.87 2.74 4.01
N ALA A 79 -10.07 3.75 3.17
CA ALA A 79 -9.39 5.03 3.32
C ALA A 79 -9.73 5.73 4.65
N PHE A 80 -11.00 5.75 5.05
CA PHE A 80 -11.42 6.29 6.35
C PHE A 80 -10.83 5.51 7.53
N TRP A 81 -10.79 4.17 7.43
CA TRP A 81 -10.17 3.32 8.43
C TRP A 81 -8.69 3.64 8.60
N GLU A 82 -7.95 3.78 7.50
CA GLU A 82 -6.53 4.13 7.50
C GLU A 82 -6.28 5.54 8.06
N ILE A 83 -7.15 6.51 7.80
CA ILE A 83 -7.07 7.86 8.39
C ILE A 83 -7.23 7.80 9.92
N PHE A 84 -8.22 7.06 10.42
CA PHE A 84 -8.46 6.91 11.86
C PHE A 84 -7.30 6.18 12.56
N ASN A 85 -6.77 5.12 11.94
CA ASN A 85 -5.71 4.30 12.51
C ASN A 85 -4.29 4.75 12.12
N PHE A 86 -4.17 5.89 11.44
CA PHE A 86 -2.94 6.41 10.83
C PHE A 86 -1.73 6.43 11.78
N LYS A 87 -1.95 6.81 13.05
CA LYS A 87 -0.89 6.85 14.07
C LYS A 87 -0.24 5.49 14.33
N GLN A 88 -1.01 4.40 14.28
CA GLN A 88 -0.52 3.05 14.51
C GLN A 88 0.17 2.50 13.26
N THR A 89 -0.43 2.70 12.09
CA THR A 89 0.12 2.27 10.79
C THR A 89 1.48 2.92 10.52
N VAL A 90 1.60 4.22 10.76
CA VAL A 90 2.86 4.96 10.59
C VAL A 90 3.93 4.49 11.59
N ARG A 91 3.55 4.20 12.84
CA ARG A 91 4.48 3.66 13.85
C ARG A 91 4.99 2.27 13.47
N ALA A 92 4.13 1.40 12.95
CA ALA A 92 4.52 0.07 12.50
C ALA A 92 5.51 0.12 11.32
N LEU A 93 5.25 1.00 10.35
CA LEU A 93 6.12 1.21 9.18
C LEU A 93 7.48 1.83 9.57
N GLN A 94 7.50 2.76 10.53
CA GLN A 94 8.76 3.30 11.06
C GLN A 94 9.61 2.21 11.71
N ARG A 95 9.01 1.36 12.55
CA ARG A 95 9.72 0.23 13.18
C ARG A 95 10.28 -0.77 12.17
N GLN A 96 9.53 -1.10 11.11
CA GLN A 96 10.03 -1.96 10.04
C GLN A 96 11.17 -1.32 9.26
N THR A 97 11.06 -0.01 8.96
CA THR A 97 12.12 0.73 8.25
C THR A 97 13.39 0.81 9.09
N GLU A 98 13.28 1.08 10.38
CA GLU A 98 14.41 1.10 11.32
C GLU A 98 15.07 -0.28 11.45
N SER A 99 14.27 -1.34 11.54
CA SER A 99 14.77 -2.73 11.60
C SER A 99 15.46 -3.16 10.30
N ALA A 100 14.90 -2.79 9.14
CA ALA A 100 15.50 -3.05 7.84
C ALA A 100 16.82 -2.28 7.65
N ASN A 101 16.86 -1.02 8.07
CA ASN A 101 18.06 -0.19 7.98
C ASN A 101 19.16 -0.68 8.95
N ALA A 102 18.79 -1.10 10.15
CA ALA A 102 19.72 -1.74 11.09
C ALA A 102 20.31 -3.04 10.53
N LYS A 103 19.48 -3.88 9.88
CA LYS A 103 19.94 -5.11 9.22
C LYS A 103 20.91 -4.83 8.08
N THR A 104 20.65 -3.82 7.25
CA THR A 104 21.55 -3.41 6.16
C THR A 104 22.86 -2.83 6.69
N LYS A 105 22.82 -2.06 7.79
CA LYS A 105 24.02 -1.49 8.42
C LYS A 105 24.94 -2.58 8.98
N ASN A 106 24.37 -3.60 9.62
CA ASN A 106 25.12 -4.75 10.14
C ASN A 106 25.68 -5.67 9.03
N ALA A 107 25.11 -5.64 7.82
CA ALA A 107 25.59 -6.41 6.67
C ALA A 107 26.66 -5.68 5.84
N ALA A 108 26.74 -4.35 5.95
CA ALA A 108 27.73 -3.51 5.29
C ALA A 108 28.91 -3.14 6.20
N GLU A 109 28.85 -3.48 7.49
CA GLU A 109 30.00 -3.41 8.37
C GLU A 109 31.03 -4.41 7.86
N PRO A 110 32.26 -3.97 7.48
CA PRO A 110 33.29 -4.92 7.14
C PRO A 110 33.50 -5.77 8.39
N THR A 111 33.49 -7.09 8.25
CA THR A 111 33.93 -8.00 9.30
C THR A 111 35.35 -7.58 9.67
N VAL A 112 35.48 -6.68 10.65
CA VAL A 112 36.74 -6.44 11.33
C VAL A 112 36.96 -7.74 12.06
N THR A 113 37.70 -8.64 11.42
CA THR A 113 38.27 -9.81 12.07
C THR A 113 38.93 -9.27 13.32
N ASN A 114 38.33 -9.53 14.48
CA ASN A 114 38.96 -9.28 15.77
C ASN A 114 40.35 -9.90 15.64
N PRO A 115 41.44 -9.11 15.69
CA PRO A 115 42.76 -9.72 15.82
C PRO A 115 42.67 -10.56 17.09
N LEU A 116 43.07 -11.82 16.97
CA LEU A 116 43.07 -12.78 18.07
C LEU A 116 43.57 -12.09 19.36
N PRO A 117 42.92 -12.30 20.52
CA PRO A 117 43.52 -11.88 21.77
C PRO A 117 44.82 -12.68 21.93
N ASP A 118 45.95 -12.00 21.74
CA ASP A 118 47.26 -12.50 22.12
C ASP A 118 47.19 -12.75 23.62
N ASN A 119 47.07 -14.03 23.97
CA ASN A 119 47.07 -14.52 25.33
C ASN A 119 48.49 -14.34 25.87
N GLU A 120 48.75 -13.17 26.44
CA GLU A 120 49.84 -12.94 27.36
C GLU A 120 49.90 -14.10 28.36
N ARG A 121 50.95 -14.92 28.24
CA ARG A 121 51.34 -15.88 29.28
C ARG A 121 51.87 -15.09 30.47
N GLN A 122 50.97 -14.57 31.30
CA GLN A 122 51.25 -14.32 32.70
C GLN A 122 51.24 -15.66 33.44
N ASN A 123 52.41 -16.26 33.63
CA ASN A 123 52.59 -17.30 34.64
C ASN A 123 53.57 -16.80 35.70
N HIS A 124 52.96 -16.30 36.77
CA HIS A 124 53.27 -16.53 38.18
C HIS A 124 54.72 -16.43 38.65
N GLU A 125 54.94 -15.33 39.37
CA GLU A 125 55.85 -15.17 40.50
C GLU A 125 55.68 -16.28 41.56
N GLN A 126 56.81 -16.57 42.23
CA GLN A 126 56.98 -17.26 43.52
C GLN A 126 56.75 -18.78 43.57
N ASP A 127 57.85 -19.55 43.65
CA ASP A 127 58.10 -20.37 44.85
C ASP A 127 59.57 -20.86 44.98
N ASN A 128 60.15 -20.59 46.15
CA ASN A 128 61.14 -21.37 46.91
C ASN A 128 62.45 -21.89 46.27
N SER A 129 63.57 -21.37 46.77
CA SER A 129 64.67 -22.23 47.22
C SER A 129 65.63 -21.49 48.17
N SER A 130 65.51 -21.88 49.43
CA SER A 130 66.49 -21.82 50.52
C SER A 130 67.91 -22.24 50.13
N LEU A 131 68.91 -21.41 50.45
CA LEU A 131 70.14 -21.73 51.21
C LEU A 131 71.03 -20.50 51.37
#